data_AF-A0A1E5PQN8-F1
#
_entry.id   AF-A0A1E5PQN8-F1
#
_cell.length_a   1.000
_cell.length_b   1.000
_cell.length_c   1.000
_cell.angle_alpha   90.00
_cell.angle_beta   90.00
_cell.angle_gamma   90.00
#
_symmetry.space_group_name_H-M   'P 1'
#
loop_
_entity.id
_entity.type
_entity.pdbx_description
1 polymer ?
#
loop_
_entity_poly.entity_id
_entity_poly.type
_entity_poly.pdbx_seq_one_letter_code
_entity_poly.pdbx_strand_id
1 'polypeptide(L)'
;MGVTLAKGGNVSLSKAAPNLTRVLIGLGWDARSTTGADFDLDASALLCNSGRVLGDEYFVFYNNLKSPEGSVEHTGDNLTGEGDGDDESIIIDLTKVPERVDKIVFPVSIHEADSRRQSFGQVSNAFIRVVNQADGQELARYDLSEDASSETAMIFGEVYRYGGEWKFRAVGQGYASGLRGIALDFGVNVS
;
A
#
# COMPACT_ATOMS: atom_id res chain seq x y z
N MET A 1 12.26 17.31 1.38
CA MET A 1 13.03 16.22 0.76
C MET A 1 12.57 14.96 1.45
N GLY A 2 11.84 14.09 0.74
CA GLY A 2 11.38 12.82 1.30
C GLY A 2 12.54 11.86 1.51
N VAL A 3 12.37 10.93 2.43
CA VAL A 3 13.37 9.89 2.69
C VAL A 3 13.17 8.75 1.71
N THR A 4 14.10 8.54 0.78
CA THR A 4 14.12 7.32 -0.03
C THR A 4 14.50 6.14 0.87
N LEU A 5 13.58 5.21 1.05
CA LEU A 5 13.77 3.99 1.82
C LEU A 5 14.24 2.87 0.89
N ALA A 6 15.13 2.02 1.40
CA ALA A 6 15.42 0.72 0.82
C ALA A 6 14.55 -0.36 1.48
N LYS A 7 14.55 -1.57 0.92
CA LYS A 7 13.80 -2.71 1.44
C LYS A 7 14.19 -3.00 2.89
N GLY A 8 13.21 -3.10 3.78
CA GLY A 8 13.41 -3.22 5.23
C GLY A 8 13.66 -1.91 5.97
N GLY A 9 13.76 -0.78 5.26
CA GLY A 9 13.94 0.55 5.83
C GLY A 9 12.73 0.98 6.66
N ASN A 10 12.96 1.75 7.71
CA ASN A 10 11.89 2.33 8.51
C ASN A 10 12.15 3.82 8.74
N VAL A 11 11.07 4.59 8.76
CA VAL A 11 11.08 6.01 9.07
C VAL A 11 10.05 6.29 10.15
N SER A 12 10.38 7.19 11.07
CA SER A 12 9.43 7.65 12.07
C SER A 12 8.58 8.75 11.45
N LEU A 13 7.32 8.47 11.17
CA LEU A 13 6.40 9.45 10.59
C LEU A 13 6.18 10.61 11.55
N SER A 14 6.12 10.34 12.87
CA SER A 14 6.04 11.37 13.91
C SER A 14 7.27 12.31 13.96
N LYS A 15 8.46 11.84 13.58
CA LYS A 15 9.65 12.71 13.48
C LYS A 15 9.63 13.57 12.22
N ALA A 16 9.14 13.01 11.12
CA ALA A 16 9.02 13.73 9.86
C ALA A 16 7.86 14.76 9.91
N ALA A 17 6.78 14.42 10.61
CA ALA A 17 5.62 15.27 10.82
C ALA A 17 5.06 15.08 12.25
N PRO A 18 5.37 15.97 13.21
CA PRO A 18 4.90 15.85 14.59
C PRO A 18 3.37 16.01 14.75
N ASN A 19 2.70 16.64 13.77
CA ASN A 19 1.24 16.81 13.73
C ASN A 19 0.59 15.94 12.65
N LEU A 20 1.13 14.75 12.41
CA LEU A 20 0.62 13.87 11.37
C LEU A 20 -0.78 13.36 11.72
N THR A 21 -1.78 13.97 11.09
CA THR A 21 -3.18 13.55 11.20
C THR A 21 -3.55 12.64 10.04
N ARG A 22 -3.11 12.98 8.83
CA ARG A 22 -3.42 12.27 7.60
C ARG A 22 -2.18 12.01 6.76
N VAL A 23 -2.05 10.79 6.26
CA VAL A 23 -1.05 10.40 5.27
C VAL A 23 -1.76 10.00 3.98
N LEU A 24 -1.16 10.39 2.87
CA LEU A 24 -1.53 9.95 1.54
C LEU A 24 -0.43 8.99 1.07
N ILE A 25 -0.82 7.78 0.72
CA ILE A 25 0.04 6.81 0.06
C ILE A 25 -0.23 6.93 -1.42
N GLY A 26 0.74 7.43 -2.17
CA GLY A 26 0.67 7.50 -3.63
C GLY A 26 1.43 6.32 -4.23
N LEU A 27 0.80 5.60 -5.14
CA LEU A 27 1.41 4.57 -5.96
C LEU A 27 1.42 5.06 -7.41
N GLY A 28 2.56 4.92 -8.09
CA GLY A 28 2.67 5.22 -9.52
C GLY A 28 3.42 4.12 -10.23
N TRP A 29 3.01 3.78 -11.44
CA TRP A 29 3.66 2.77 -12.26
C TRP A 29 3.51 3.02 -13.76
N ASP A 30 4.50 2.58 -14.53
CA ASP A 30 4.46 2.66 -15.99
C ASP A 30 4.19 1.27 -16.58
N ALA A 31 3.00 1.12 -17.17
CA ALA A 31 2.60 -0.07 -17.89
C ALA A 31 3.45 -0.22 -19.17
N ARG A 32 4.19 -1.32 -19.30
CA ARG A 32 4.99 -1.55 -20.51
C ARG A 32 4.07 -1.87 -21.69
N SER A 33 3.78 -0.85 -22.50
CA SER A 33 2.93 -0.86 -23.72
C SER A 33 3.22 -1.97 -24.75
N THR A 34 4.28 -2.77 -24.60
CA THR A 34 4.69 -3.80 -25.57
C THR A 34 3.82 -5.06 -25.59
N THR A 35 2.96 -5.28 -24.59
CA THR A 35 2.18 -6.54 -24.46
C THR A 35 0.68 -6.41 -24.74
N GLY A 36 0.16 -5.18 -24.92
CA GLY A 36 -1.24 -4.94 -25.30
C GLY A 36 -2.29 -5.28 -24.21
N ALA A 37 -1.84 -5.56 -22.98
CA ALA A 37 -2.71 -5.77 -21.82
C ALA A 37 -2.42 -4.70 -20.76
N ASP A 38 -3.47 -4.09 -20.24
CA ASP A 38 -3.40 -3.09 -19.18
C ASP A 38 -2.83 -3.71 -17.90
N PHE A 39 -1.97 -2.96 -17.21
CA PHE A 39 -1.43 -3.33 -15.91
C PHE A 39 -2.26 -2.67 -14.82
N ASP A 40 -3.05 -3.51 -14.19
CA ASP A 40 -3.94 -3.12 -13.12
C ASP A 40 -3.26 -3.49 -11.79
N LEU A 41 -2.74 -2.48 -11.09
CA LEU A 41 -2.13 -2.64 -9.77
C LEU A 41 -3.12 -2.16 -8.72
N ASP A 42 -3.64 -3.12 -7.97
CA ASP A 42 -4.51 -2.89 -6.82
C ASP A 42 -3.66 -2.63 -5.57
N ALA A 43 -3.67 -1.43 -5.03
CA ALA A 43 -3.25 -1.19 -3.65
C ALA A 43 -4.40 -1.48 -2.68
N SER A 44 -4.05 -2.06 -1.55
CA SER A 44 -5.01 -2.34 -0.48
C SER A 44 -4.40 -1.94 0.86
N ALA A 45 -5.26 -1.77 1.85
CA ALA A 45 -4.86 -1.45 3.21
C ALA A 45 -5.56 -2.40 4.19
N LEU A 46 -4.77 -3.08 5.00
CA LEU A 46 -5.21 -4.02 6.03
C LEU A 46 -4.97 -3.38 7.39
N LEU A 47 -6.02 -3.07 8.14
CA LEU A 47 -5.87 -2.64 9.53
C LEU A 47 -5.80 -3.90 10.42
N CYS A 48 -4.66 -4.08 11.07
CA CYS A 48 -4.37 -5.25 11.86
C CYS A 48 -4.15 -4.90 13.34
N ASN A 49 -4.62 -5.80 14.21
CA ASN A 49 -4.28 -5.89 15.62
C ASN A 49 -3.42 -7.13 15.88
N SER A 50 -2.28 -6.99 16.53
CA SER A 50 -1.38 -8.06 16.94
C SER A 50 -1.03 -9.04 15.82
N GLY A 51 -1.00 -8.56 14.58
CA GLY A 51 -0.71 -9.38 13.38
C GLY A 51 -1.92 -10.05 12.74
N ARG A 52 -3.15 -9.73 13.14
CA ARG A 52 -4.39 -10.19 12.48
C ARG A 52 -5.28 -9.01 12.10
N VAL A 53 -6.00 -9.12 10.99
CA VAL A 53 -7.01 -8.12 10.61
C VAL A 53 -8.09 -8.03 11.70
N LEU A 54 -8.61 -6.83 11.96
CA LEU A 54 -9.70 -6.66 12.94
C LEU A 54 -11.01 -7.32 12.48
N GLY A 55 -11.22 -7.38 11.17
CA GLY A 55 -12.38 -7.96 10.49
C GLY A 55 -12.30 -7.71 8.99
N ASP A 56 -13.13 -8.39 8.21
CA ASP A 56 -13.22 -8.20 6.75
C ASP A 56 -13.55 -6.75 6.37
N GLU A 57 -14.34 -6.04 7.19
CA GLU A 57 -14.63 -4.61 7.00
C GLU A 57 -13.40 -3.70 7.12
N TYR A 58 -12.34 -4.16 7.81
CA TYR A 58 -11.07 -3.45 8.00
C TYR A 58 -10.07 -3.74 6.88
N PHE A 59 -10.52 -4.43 5.84
CA PHE A 59 -9.80 -4.58 4.59
C PHE A 59 -10.33 -3.57 3.58
N VAL A 60 -9.51 -2.59 3.26
CA VAL A 60 -9.80 -1.55 2.26
C VAL A 60 -9.10 -1.92 0.97
N PHE A 61 -9.87 -2.00 -0.10
CA PHE A 61 -9.43 -2.38 -1.45
C PHE A 61 -10.40 -1.80 -2.48
N TYR A 62 -10.20 -2.03 -3.77
CA TYR A 62 -11.05 -1.47 -4.84
C TYR A 62 -12.57 -1.66 -4.63
N ASN A 63 -13.00 -2.80 -4.07
CA ASN A 63 -14.42 -3.06 -3.80
C ASN A 63 -14.91 -2.45 -2.47
N ASN A 64 -13.99 -2.15 -1.55
CA ASN A 64 -14.27 -1.52 -0.27
C ASN A 64 -13.40 -0.28 -0.08
N LEU A 65 -13.80 0.81 -0.75
CA LEU A 65 -13.02 2.05 -0.82
C LEU A 65 -12.84 2.76 0.52
N LYS A 66 -13.53 2.35 1.59
CA LYS A 66 -13.42 3.00 2.90
C LYS A 66 -13.54 2.01 4.04
N SER A 67 -12.70 2.19 5.04
CA SER A 67 -12.86 1.53 6.33
C SER A 67 -14.15 1.99 7.04
N PRO A 68 -14.78 1.17 7.89
CA PRO A 68 -16.01 1.52 8.62
C PRO A 68 -15.83 2.75 9.54
N GLU A 69 -14.62 2.99 10.03
CA GLU A 69 -14.30 4.16 10.86
C GLU A 69 -13.92 5.40 10.04
N GLY A 70 -13.80 5.25 8.71
CA GLY A 70 -13.34 6.33 7.82
C GLY A 70 -11.91 6.76 8.10
N SER A 71 -11.10 5.86 8.68
CA SER A 71 -9.68 6.05 8.94
C SER A 71 -8.81 5.76 7.72
N VAL A 72 -9.29 4.96 6.79
CA VAL A 72 -8.64 4.71 5.50
C VAL A 72 -9.68 4.91 4.40
N GLU A 73 -9.30 5.65 3.37
CA GLU A 73 -10.09 6.00 2.20
C GLU A 73 -9.24 5.82 0.94
N HIS A 74 -9.73 5.02 0.02
CA HIS A 74 -9.15 4.80 -1.29
C HIS A 74 -9.73 5.84 -2.26
N THR A 75 -8.87 6.64 -2.91
CA THR A 75 -9.36 7.78 -3.72
C THR A 75 -9.90 7.38 -5.09
N GLY A 76 -9.64 6.14 -5.51
CA GLY A 76 -10.11 5.60 -6.79
C GLY A 76 -9.11 4.58 -7.30
N ASP A 77 -9.64 3.54 -7.94
CA ASP A 77 -8.88 2.50 -8.64
C ASP A 77 -8.55 3.01 -10.05
N ASN A 78 -7.30 2.86 -10.46
CA ASN A 78 -6.86 3.19 -11.81
C ASN A 78 -6.37 1.93 -12.54
N LEU A 79 -7.31 1.30 -13.26
CA LEU A 79 -7.14 0.03 -13.97
C LEU A 79 -6.08 0.03 -15.09
N THR A 80 -5.66 1.21 -15.58
CA THR A 80 -4.78 1.30 -16.77
C THR A 80 -3.40 1.87 -16.49
N GLY A 81 -3.19 2.50 -15.33
CA GLY A 81 -1.98 3.30 -15.08
C GLY A 81 -1.81 4.44 -16.10
N GLU A 82 -2.91 4.88 -16.75
CA GLU A 82 -2.87 6.04 -17.63
C GLU A 82 -2.93 7.31 -16.78
N GLY A 83 -1.75 7.87 -16.48
CA GLY A 83 -1.62 9.12 -15.75
C GLY A 83 -0.15 9.52 -15.57
N ASP A 84 0.13 10.82 -15.60
CA ASP A 84 1.46 11.34 -15.23
C ASP A 84 1.44 11.59 -13.71
N GLY A 85 1.93 10.65 -12.89
CA GLY A 85 2.07 10.84 -11.45
C GLY A 85 1.69 9.65 -10.56
N ASP A 86 0.87 9.90 -9.54
CA ASP A 86 0.27 8.86 -8.70
C ASP A 86 -0.98 8.32 -9.42
N ASP A 87 -0.88 7.10 -9.94
CA ASP A 87 -2.01 6.40 -10.54
C ASP A 87 -3.06 6.05 -9.48
N GLU A 88 -2.60 5.68 -8.29
CA GLU A 88 -3.47 5.30 -7.19
C GLU A 88 -3.08 6.01 -5.89
N SER A 89 -4.07 6.36 -5.07
CA SER A 89 -3.85 7.04 -3.81
C SER A 89 -4.74 6.51 -2.69
N ILE A 90 -4.13 6.26 -1.53
CA ILE A 90 -4.82 5.83 -0.31
C ILE A 90 -4.58 6.88 0.77
N ILE A 91 -5.66 7.49 1.25
CA ILE A 91 -5.63 8.44 2.35
C ILE A 91 -5.91 7.70 3.65
N ILE A 92 -5.01 7.85 4.63
CA ILE A 92 -5.19 7.32 5.99
C ILE A 92 -5.25 8.48 6.97
N ASP A 93 -6.35 8.57 7.70
CA ASP A 93 -6.55 9.44 8.85
C ASP A 93 -6.20 8.69 10.15
N LEU A 94 -4.96 8.87 10.59
CA LEU A 94 -4.40 8.28 11.80
C LEU A 94 -5.10 8.73 13.09
N THR A 95 -5.86 9.84 13.04
CA THR A 95 -6.62 10.34 14.20
C THR A 95 -7.91 9.56 14.43
N LYS A 96 -8.43 8.94 13.37
CA LYS A 96 -9.61 8.08 13.41
C LYS A 96 -9.28 6.60 13.58
N VAL A 97 -8.01 6.24 13.42
CA VAL A 97 -7.56 4.87 13.64
C VAL A 97 -7.78 4.52 15.12
N PRO A 98 -8.58 3.49 15.42
CA PRO A 98 -8.92 3.14 16.78
C PRO A 98 -7.69 2.55 17.47
N GLU A 99 -7.62 2.65 18.80
CA GLU A 99 -6.45 2.17 19.55
C GLU A 99 -6.22 0.66 19.47
N ARG A 100 -7.25 -0.08 19.07
CA ARG A 100 -7.18 -1.51 18.73
C ARG A 100 -6.47 -1.77 17.39
N VAL A 101 -6.04 -0.79 16.62
CA VAL A 101 -5.18 -1.01 15.44
C VAL A 101 -3.77 -0.62 15.81
N ASP A 102 -2.86 -1.59 15.93
CA ASP A 102 -1.43 -1.30 16.14
C ASP A 102 -0.67 -1.19 14.83
N LYS A 103 -1.16 -1.78 13.74
CA LYS A 103 -0.49 -1.72 12.45
C LYS A 103 -1.47 -1.68 11.28
N ILE A 104 -1.05 -1.03 10.20
CA ILE A 104 -1.76 -0.92 8.93
C ILE A 104 -0.79 -1.38 7.86
N VAL A 105 -1.11 -2.47 7.17
CA VAL A 105 -0.26 -3.06 6.15
C VAL A 105 -0.79 -2.67 4.78
N PHE A 106 0.12 -2.31 3.87
CA PHE A 106 -0.20 -1.91 2.49
C PHE A 106 0.29 -2.98 1.52
N PRO A 107 -0.49 -4.05 1.29
CA PRO A 107 -0.25 -4.92 0.17
C PRO A 107 -0.67 -4.25 -1.14
N VAL A 108 0.05 -4.58 -2.20
CA VAL A 108 -0.28 -4.24 -3.56
C VAL A 108 -0.23 -5.53 -4.37
N SER A 109 -1.17 -5.71 -5.28
CA SER A 109 -1.26 -6.89 -6.12
C SER A 109 -1.60 -6.50 -7.54
N ILE A 110 -1.21 -7.34 -8.49
CA ILE A 110 -1.62 -7.18 -9.88
C ILE A 110 -2.93 -7.93 -10.09
N HIS A 111 -3.95 -7.22 -10.57
CA HIS A 111 -5.24 -7.80 -10.91
C HIS A 111 -5.07 -8.80 -12.05
N GLU A 112 -5.70 -9.97 -11.94
CA GLU A 112 -5.64 -11.04 -12.96
C GLU A 112 -4.22 -11.47 -13.38
N ALA A 113 -3.22 -11.34 -12.48
CA ALA A 113 -1.83 -11.67 -12.80
C ALA A 113 -1.62 -13.07 -13.41
N ASP A 114 -2.35 -14.08 -12.91
CA ASP A 114 -2.27 -15.46 -13.42
C ASP A 114 -2.92 -15.60 -14.82
N SER A 115 -4.11 -15.04 -15.00
CA SER A 115 -4.84 -15.04 -16.29
C SER A 115 -4.10 -14.26 -17.37
N ARG A 116 -3.51 -13.12 -17.02
CA ARG A 116 -2.78 -12.23 -17.94
C ARG A 116 -1.29 -12.57 -18.03
N ARG A 117 -0.80 -13.52 -17.22
CA ARG A 117 0.64 -13.83 -17.03
C ARG A 117 1.47 -12.57 -16.80
N GLN A 118 0.93 -11.67 -16.00
CA GLN A 118 1.55 -10.40 -15.62
C GLN A 118 2.31 -10.57 -14.32
N SER A 119 3.41 -9.82 -14.18
CA SER A 119 4.24 -9.79 -12.98
C SER A 119 4.82 -8.40 -12.79
N PHE A 120 5.24 -8.07 -11.58
CA PHE A 120 5.88 -6.77 -11.31
C PHE A 120 7.16 -6.58 -12.13
N GLY A 121 7.80 -7.65 -12.61
CA GLY A 121 8.95 -7.56 -13.52
C GLY A 121 8.64 -7.00 -14.91
N GLN A 122 7.36 -6.88 -15.28
CA GLN A 122 6.94 -6.28 -16.54
C GLN A 122 6.46 -4.83 -16.39
N VAL A 123 6.38 -4.33 -15.16
CA VAL A 123 6.04 -2.95 -14.82
C VAL A 123 7.33 -2.15 -14.73
N SER A 124 7.36 -0.95 -15.31
CA SER A 124 8.51 -0.05 -15.24
C SER A 124 8.20 1.11 -14.30
N ASN A 125 9.24 1.70 -13.69
CA ASN A 125 9.11 2.89 -12.84
C ASN A 125 8.03 2.78 -11.74
N ALA A 126 7.76 1.59 -11.21
CA ALA A 126 6.84 1.44 -10.11
C ALA A 126 7.45 2.06 -8.85
N PHE A 127 6.73 2.96 -8.19
CA PHE A 127 7.13 3.54 -6.92
C PHE A 127 5.94 3.71 -5.99
N ILE A 128 6.21 3.65 -4.70
CA ILE A 128 5.28 4.09 -3.67
C ILE A 128 5.89 5.28 -2.95
N ARG A 129 5.04 6.23 -2.56
CA ARG A 129 5.44 7.32 -1.70
C ARG A 129 4.39 7.55 -0.62
N VAL A 130 4.88 8.00 0.52
CA VAL A 130 4.09 8.39 1.68
C VAL A 130 4.22 9.88 1.79
N VAL A 131 3.12 10.59 1.65
CA VAL A 131 3.04 12.05 1.68
C VAL A 131 2.18 12.45 2.88
N ASN A 132 2.58 13.48 3.61
CA ASN A 132 1.72 14.09 4.60
C ASN A 132 0.64 14.90 3.90
N GLN A 133 -0.63 14.52 4.00
CA GLN A 133 -1.73 15.23 3.34
C GLN A 133 -1.88 16.68 3.87
N ALA A 134 -1.50 16.93 5.13
CA ALA A 134 -1.66 18.25 5.74
C ALA A 134 -0.75 19.32 5.12
N ASP A 135 0.46 18.93 4.69
CA ASP A 135 1.50 19.86 4.20
C ASP A 135 1.94 19.54 2.75
N GLY A 136 1.51 18.41 2.19
CA GLY A 136 1.97 17.89 0.90
C GLY A 136 3.42 17.39 0.92
N GLN A 137 4.02 17.26 2.10
CA GLN A 137 5.42 16.88 2.24
C GLN A 137 5.60 15.37 2.10
N GLU A 138 6.41 14.95 1.12
CA GLU A 138 6.83 13.55 0.99
C GLU A 138 7.66 13.15 2.22
N LEU A 139 7.16 12.15 2.96
CA LEU A 139 7.78 11.59 4.16
C LEU A 139 8.71 10.44 3.79
N ALA A 140 8.24 9.56 2.92
CA ALA A 140 8.98 8.40 2.45
C ALA A 140 8.71 8.14 0.98
N ARG A 141 9.70 7.59 0.30
CA ARG A 141 9.56 7.06 -1.07
C ARG A 141 10.26 5.71 -1.14
N TYR A 142 9.66 4.76 -1.82
CA TYR A 142 10.24 3.46 -2.07
C TYR A 142 10.02 3.08 -3.53
N ASP A 143 11.12 2.96 -4.28
CA ASP A 143 11.10 2.63 -5.70
C ASP A 143 11.20 1.11 -5.88
N LEU A 144 10.29 0.58 -6.70
CA LEU A 144 10.10 -0.84 -6.95
C LEU A 144 10.72 -1.20 -8.30
N SER A 145 12.03 -1.43 -8.34
CA SER A 145 12.74 -1.57 -9.62
C SER A 145 13.42 -2.91 -9.86
N GLU A 146 13.66 -3.75 -8.84
CA GLU A 146 14.43 -5.00 -9.05
C GLU A 146 14.00 -6.22 -8.21
N ASP A 147 13.26 -6.06 -7.12
CA ASP A 147 13.05 -7.14 -6.12
C ASP A 147 11.84 -8.05 -6.39
N ALA A 148 10.90 -7.68 -7.27
CA ALA A 148 9.60 -8.34 -7.41
C ALA A 148 9.35 -9.00 -8.77
N SER A 149 10.41 -9.31 -9.53
CA SER A 149 10.30 -9.75 -10.93
C SER A 149 9.40 -10.96 -11.21
N SER A 150 9.09 -11.78 -10.20
CA SER A 150 8.26 -13.00 -10.35
C SER A 150 6.99 -13.00 -9.49
N GLU A 151 6.81 -11.98 -8.66
CA GLU A 151 5.73 -11.95 -7.66
C GLU A 151 4.49 -11.27 -8.27
N THR A 152 3.30 -11.69 -7.85
CA THR A 152 2.01 -11.14 -8.31
C THR A 152 1.33 -10.30 -7.25
N ALA A 153 1.72 -10.46 -5.98
CA ALA A 153 1.37 -9.57 -4.89
C ALA A 153 2.58 -9.31 -4.01
N MET A 154 2.57 -8.19 -3.30
CA MET A 154 3.62 -7.87 -2.35
C MET A 154 3.17 -6.85 -1.31
N ILE A 155 3.79 -6.90 -0.14
CA ILE A 155 3.65 -5.89 0.90
C ILE A 155 4.70 -4.82 0.67
N PHE A 156 4.26 -3.64 0.23
CA PHE A 156 5.14 -2.50 0.05
C PHE A 156 5.65 -1.98 1.39
N GLY A 157 4.73 -1.80 2.34
CA GLY A 157 5.08 -1.34 3.66
C GLY A 157 3.99 -1.53 4.70
N GLU A 158 4.33 -1.21 5.93
CA GLU A 158 3.42 -1.19 7.05
C GLU A 158 3.63 0.09 7.86
N VAL A 159 2.53 0.71 8.28
CA VAL A 159 2.50 1.78 9.27
C VAL A 159 2.13 1.14 10.60
N TYR A 160 3.00 1.24 11.60
CA TYR A 160 2.76 0.67 12.92
C TYR A 160 2.95 1.71 14.01
N ARG A 161 2.20 1.54 15.10
CA ARG A 161 2.26 2.38 16.29
C ARG A 161 3.28 1.79 17.25
N TYR A 162 4.30 2.57 17.62
CA TYR A 162 5.34 2.16 18.55
C TYR A 162 5.63 3.28 19.56
N GLY A 163 5.42 3.00 20.85
CA GLY A 163 5.68 3.98 21.91
C GLY A 163 4.78 5.22 21.85
N GLY A 164 3.58 5.11 21.25
CA GLY A 164 2.65 6.22 21.04
C GLY A 164 2.88 7.01 19.76
N GLU A 165 3.94 6.69 18.99
CA GLU A 165 4.28 7.33 17.72
C GLU A 165 3.97 6.42 16.53
N TRP A 166 3.68 7.00 15.37
CA TRP A 166 3.48 6.28 14.12
C TRP A 166 4.81 6.16 13.36
N LYS A 167 5.12 4.95 12.92
CA LYS A 167 6.31 4.62 12.13
C LYS A 167 5.90 3.92 10.86
N PHE A 168 6.55 4.26 9.76
CA PHE A 168 6.41 3.56 8.49
C PHE A 168 7.62 2.65 8.30
N ARG A 169 7.37 1.44 7.83
CA ARG A 169 8.41 0.48 7.44
C ARG A 169 8.14 0.00 6.04
N ALA A 170 9.14 0.17 5.16
CA ALA A 170 9.18 -0.49 3.87
C ALA A 170 9.51 -1.96 4.12
N VAL A 171 8.60 -2.86 3.77
CA VAL A 171 8.78 -4.31 3.96
C VAL A 171 9.35 -4.92 2.69
N GLY A 172 8.72 -4.66 1.54
CA GLY A 172 9.13 -5.20 0.24
C GLY A 172 9.09 -6.73 0.19
N GLN A 173 8.11 -7.35 0.84
CA GLN A 173 7.94 -8.81 0.87
C GLN A 173 6.91 -9.21 -0.18
N GLY A 174 7.35 -9.94 -1.20
CA GLY A 174 6.45 -10.50 -2.19
C GLY A 174 5.74 -11.77 -1.72
N TYR A 175 4.63 -12.06 -2.40
CA TYR A 175 3.75 -13.19 -2.18
C TYR A 175 3.29 -13.74 -3.53
N ALA A 176 3.69 -14.97 -3.83
CA ALA A 176 3.24 -15.71 -5.00
C ALA A 176 1.75 -16.09 -4.94
N SER A 177 1.16 -16.14 -3.74
CA SER A 177 -0.25 -16.52 -3.52
C SER A 177 -1.25 -15.37 -3.78
N GLY A 178 -0.78 -14.22 -4.29
CA GLY A 178 -1.62 -13.07 -4.59
C GLY A 178 -2.18 -12.36 -3.34
N LEU A 179 -3.07 -11.38 -3.58
CA LEU A 179 -3.75 -10.64 -2.51
C LEU A 179 -4.55 -11.55 -1.58
N ARG A 180 -5.17 -12.60 -2.14
CA ARG A 180 -5.95 -13.58 -1.37
C ARG A 180 -5.08 -14.34 -0.37
N GLY A 181 -3.85 -14.70 -0.75
CA GLY A 181 -2.91 -15.34 0.17
C GLY A 181 -2.50 -14.43 1.32
N ILE A 182 -2.24 -13.15 1.03
CA ILE A 182 -1.94 -12.14 2.05
C ILE A 182 -3.14 -11.99 2.99
N ALA A 183 -4.33 -11.78 2.45
CA ALA A 183 -5.55 -11.63 3.23
C ALA A 183 -5.78 -12.86 4.15
N LEU A 184 -5.61 -14.08 3.64
CA LEU A 184 -5.71 -15.32 4.43
C LEU A 184 -4.64 -15.42 5.53
N ASP A 185 -3.39 -15.04 5.26
CA ASP A 185 -2.29 -15.03 6.24
C ASP A 185 -2.59 -14.07 7.40
N PHE A 186 -3.14 -12.89 7.08
CA PHE A 186 -3.63 -11.92 8.06
C PHE A 186 -4.97 -12.29 8.71
N GLY A 187 -5.57 -13.43 8.34
CA GLY A 187 -6.80 -13.96 8.94
C GLY A 187 -8.11 -13.37 8.38
N VAL A 188 -8.08 -12.72 7.23
CA VAL A 188 -9.28 -12.32 6.48
C VAL A 188 -9.94 -13.58 5.90
N ASN A 189 -11.24 -13.77 6.15
CA ASN A 189 -12.02 -14.79 5.47
C ASN A 189 -12.35 -14.32 4.05
N VAL A 190 -11.54 -14.75 3.07
CA VAL A 190 -11.84 -14.54 1.64
C VAL A 190 -12.57 -15.77 1.11
N SER A 191 -13.88 -15.82 1.34
CA SER A 191 -14.78 -16.88 0.82
C SER A 191 -15.30 -16.54 -0.56
#